data_AF-A0A366GMD7-F1
#
_entry.id   AF-A0A366GMD7-F1
#
_cell.length_a   1.000
_cell.length_b   1.000
_cell.length_c   1.000
_cell.angle_alpha   90.00
_cell.angle_beta   90.00
_cell.angle_gamma   90.00
#
_symmetry.space_group_name_H-M   'P 1'
#
loop_
_entity.id
_entity.type
_entity.pdbx_description
1 polymer ?
#
loop_
_entity_poly.entity_id
_entity_poly.type
_entity_poly.pdbx_seq_one_letter_code
_entity_poly.pdbx_strand_id
1 'polypeptide(L)' 'MRYLAALLLTVFFASSALASQCPSLMNQIDQQLQSAQLDSETEANIKALRDQGESLHKQGKHAESVKVLREAMEKLDGMS' A
#
# COMPACT_ATOMS: atom_id res chain seq x y z
N MET A 1 26.24 -25.49 15.73
CA MET A 1 26.21 -24.95 14.35
C MET A 1 24.98 -25.36 13.54
N ARG A 2 24.49 -26.62 13.59
CA ARG A 2 23.29 -27.05 12.82
C ARG A 2 22.00 -26.27 13.15
N TYR A 3 21.79 -25.93 14.43
CA TYR A 3 20.62 -25.17 14.88
C TYR A 3 20.70 -23.66 14.58
N LEU A 4 21.90 -23.09 14.43
CA LEU A 4 22.06 -21.69 14.00
C LEU A 4 21.66 -21.50 12.52
N ALA A 5 21.95 -22.49 11.67
CA ALA A 5 21.55 -22.47 10.26
C ALA A 5 20.02 -22.52 10.10
N ALA A 6 19.33 -23.28 10.95
CA ALA A 6 17.86 -23.37 10.93
C ALA A 6 17.17 -22.09 11.42
N LEU A 7 17.77 -21.35 12.37
CA LEU A 7 17.23 -20.08 12.88
C LEU A 7 17.37 -18.92 11.89
N LEU A 8 18.42 -18.92 11.05
CA LEU A 8 18.65 -17.87 10.05
C LEU A 8 17.67 -17.96 8.87
N LEU A 9 17.14 -19.15 8.57
CA LEU A 9 16.19 -19.36 7.46
C LEU A 9 14.80 -18.77 7.75
N THR A 10 14.35 -18.69 9.01
CA THR A 10 12.99 -18.21 9.33
C THR A 10 12.88 -16.69 9.30
N VAL A 11 13.96 -15.95 9.60
CA VAL A 11 13.97 -14.47 9.58
C VAL A 11 13.85 -13.92 8.16
N PHE A 12 14.33 -14.65 7.15
CA PHE A 12 14.32 -14.18 5.75
C PHE A 12 12.93 -14.22 5.09
N PHE A 13 11.98 -15.00 5.61
CA PHE A 13 10.63 -15.08 5.04
C PHE A 13 9.69 -13.98 5.55
N ALA A 14 9.97 -13.36 6.70
CA ALA A 14 9.12 -12.31 7.26
C ALA A 14 9.22 -10.97 6.50
N SER A 15 10.34 -10.71 5.81
CA SER A 15 10.55 -9.47 5.05
C SER A 15 9.76 -9.43 3.73
N SER A 16 9.49 -10.57 3.11
CA SER A 16 8.78 -10.66 1.82
C SER A 16 7.34 -10.16 1.89
N ALA A 17 6.65 -10.39 3.02
CA ALA A 17 5.27 -9.95 3.22
C ALA A 17 5.16 -8.42 3.35
N LEU A 18 6.15 -7.76 3.96
CA LEU A 18 6.15 -6.30 4.12
C LEU A 18 6.46 -5.56 2.81
N ALA A 19 7.34 -6.12 1.96
CA ALA A 19 7.69 -5.53 0.68
C ALA A 19 6.48 -5.40 -0.27
N SER A 20 5.49 -6.29 -0.13
CA SER A 20 4.35 -6.40 -1.05
C SER A 20 3.15 -5.50 -0.68
N GLN A 21 3.18 -4.86 0.50
CA GLN A 21 2.00 -4.14 1.00
C GLN A 21 1.68 -2.85 0.25
N CYS A 22 2.68 -2.00 -0.03
CA CYS A 22 2.44 -0.75 -0.77
C CYS A 22 1.95 -1.03 -2.20
N PRO A 23 2.60 -1.93 -2.98
CA PRO A 23 2.10 -2.31 -4.30
C PRO A 23 0.68 -2.87 -4.29
N SER A 24 0.34 -3.69 -3.29
CA SER A 24 -1.00 -4.25 -3.16
C SER A 24 -2.06 -3.19 -2.90
N LEU A 25 -1.80 -2.23 -2.00
CA LEU A 25 -2.73 -1.13 -1.71
C LEU A 25 -2.92 -0.22 -2.93
N MET A 26 -1.82 0.15 -3.62
CA MET A 26 -1.89 0.95 -4.85
C MET A 26 -2.79 0.29 -5.89
N ASN A 27 -2.59 -1.01 -6.15
CA ASN A 27 -3.40 -1.75 -7.11
C ASN A 27 -4.88 -1.85 -6.68
N GLN A 28 -5.17 -2.02 -5.39
CA GLN A 28 -6.55 -2.05 -4.89
C GLN A 28 -7.26 -0.70 -5.11
N ILE A 29 -6.59 0.42 -4.82
CA ILE A 29 -7.11 1.76 -5.09
C ILE A 29 -7.37 1.95 -6.59
N ASP A 30 -6.39 1.58 -7.43
CA ASP A 30 -6.49 1.71 -8.89
C ASP A 30 -7.67 0.90 -9.45
N GLN A 31 -7.92 -0.30 -8.91
CA GLN A 31 -9.06 -1.14 -9.31
C GLN A 31 -10.40 -0.57 -8.84
N GLN A 32 -10.52 -0.17 -7.57
CA GLN A 32 -11.78 0.37 -7.05
C GLN A 32 -12.16 1.70 -7.73
N LEU A 33 -11.18 2.56 -8.04
CA LEU A 33 -11.40 3.80 -8.79
C LEU A 33 -12.00 3.57 -10.19
N GLN A 34 -11.76 2.42 -10.82
CA GLN A 34 -12.36 2.11 -12.13
C GLN A 34 -13.86 1.83 -12.04
N SER A 35 -14.34 1.37 -10.89
CA SER A 35 -15.73 0.98 -10.66
C SER A 35 -16.53 1.97 -9.82
N ALA A 36 -15.86 2.82 -9.05
CA ALA A 36 -16.50 3.74 -8.12
C ALA A 36 -17.18 4.90 -8.87
N GLN A 37 -18.38 5.27 -8.41
CA GLN A 37 -19.07 6.49 -8.85
C GLN A 37 -18.84 7.58 -7.80
N LEU A 38 -17.81 8.39 -8.03
CA LEU A 38 -17.39 9.46 -7.14
C LEU A 38 -17.62 10.82 -7.82
N ASP A 39 -17.81 11.86 -7.03
CA ASP A 39 -17.66 13.22 -7.56
C ASP A 39 -16.19 13.51 -7.91
N SER A 40 -15.99 14.50 -8.78
CA SER A 40 -14.66 14.82 -9.30
C SER A 40 -13.65 15.26 -8.24
N GLU A 41 -14.11 15.89 -7.16
CA GLU A 41 -13.24 16.36 -6.09
C GLU A 41 -12.75 15.18 -5.24
N THR A 42 -13.66 14.28 -4.88
CA THR A 42 -13.33 13.05 -4.15
C THR A 42 -12.38 12.16 -4.97
N GLU A 43 -12.66 11.95 -6.26
CA GLU A 43 -11.80 11.17 -7.15
C GLU A 43 -10.38 11.78 -7.25
N ALA A 44 -10.28 13.10 -7.41
CA ALA A 44 -9.00 13.80 -7.47
C ALA A 44 -8.19 13.67 -6.16
N ASN A 45 -8.86 13.78 -5.01
CA ASN A 45 -8.23 13.61 -3.71
C ASN A 45 -7.68 12.19 -3.51
N ILE A 46 -8.43 11.17 -3.90
CA ILE A 46 -7.99 9.77 -3.78
C ILE A 46 -6.79 9.50 -4.70
N LYS A 47 -6.82 10.00 -5.94
CA LYS A 47 -5.67 9.90 -6.87
C LYS A 47 -4.42 10.60 -6.32
N ALA A 48 -4.57 11.78 -5.74
CA ALA A 48 -3.46 12.50 -5.13
C ALA A 48 -2.81 11.72 -3.97
N LEU A 49 -3.62 11.12 -3.10
CA LEU A 49 -3.13 10.25 -2.03
C LEU A 49 -2.44 9.00 -2.59
N ARG A 50 -3.01 8.37 -3.62
CA ARG A 50 -2.41 7.21 -4.30
C ARG A 50 -1.02 7.55 -4.87
N ASP A 51 -0.89 8.67 -5.56
CA ASP A 51 0.37 9.12 -6.16
C ASP A 51 1.41 9.53 -5.11
N GLN A 52 0.97 10.16 -4.01
CA GLN A 52 1.82 10.43 -2.86
C GLN A 52 2.33 9.13 -2.23
N GLY A 53 1.45 8.13 -2.06
CA GLY A 53 1.80 6.79 -1.60
C GLY A 53 2.87 6.13 -2.47
N GLU A 54 2.72 6.19 -3.79
CA GLU A 54 3.73 5.67 -4.74
C GLU A 54 5.06 6.41 -4.61
N SER A 55 5.03 7.74 -4.52
CA SER A 55 6.24 8.56 -4.36
C SER A 55 7.00 8.21 -3.07
N LEU A 56 6.29 8.04 -1.95
CA LEU A 56 6.88 7.60 -0.68
C LEU A 56 7.49 6.20 -0.79
N HIS A 57 6.82 5.27 -1.49
CA HIS A 57 7.36 3.94 -1.75
C HIS A 57 8.68 4.01 -2.56
N LYS A 58 8.71 4.79 -3.65
CA LYS A 58 9.92 5.01 -4.47
C LYS A 58 11.08 5.62 -3.68
N GLN A 59 10.78 6.40 -2.63
CA GLN A 59 11.76 6.97 -1.71
C GLN A 59 12.21 6.00 -0.60
N GLY A 60 11.66 4.78 -0.52
CA GLY A 60 11.93 3.82 0.57
C GLY A 60 11.18 4.11 1.88
N LYS A 61 10.28 5.10 1.89
CA LYS A 61 9.46 5.49 3.05
C LYS A 61 8.21 4.62 3.14
N HIS A 62 8.40 3.33 3.40
CA HIS A 62 7.34 2.33 3.30
C HIS A 62 6.22 2.51 4.33
N ALA A 63 6.55 2.85 5.58
CA ALA A 63 5.55 3.04 6.62
C ALA A 63 4.63 4.24 6.30
N GLU A 64 5.23 5.33 5.82
CA GLU A 64 4.50 6.52 5.38
C GLU A 64 3.67 6.26 4.12
N SER A 65 4.21 5.50 3.17
CA SER A 65 3.47 5.06 1.97
C SER A 65 2.21 4.28 2.37
N VAL A 66 2.34 3.27 3.23
CA VAL A 66 1.19 2.49 3.71
C VAL A 66 0.17 3.36 4.42
N LYS A 67 0.61 4.32 5.26
CA LYS A 67 -0.29 5.24 5.97
C LYS A 67 -1.13 6.05 4.98
N VAL A 68 -0.50 6.67 3.99
CA VAL A 68 -1.19 7.49 2.98
C VAL A 68 -2.11 6.64 2.10
N LEU A 69 -1.66 5.45 1.69
CA LEU A 69 -2.47 4.54 0.87
C LEU A 69 -3.70 4.01 1.62
N ARG A 70 -3.60 3.80 2.95
CA ARG A 70 -4.76 3.44 3.78
C ARG A 70 -5.76 4.57 3.89
N GLU A 71 -5.30 5.82 4.00
CA GLU A 71 -6.20 6.98 3.99
C GLU A 71 -6.95 7.09 2.65
N ALA A 72 -6.29 6.80 1.53
CA ALA A 72 -6.94 6.74 0.22
C ALA A 72 -8.02 5.66 0.17
N MET A 73 -7.72 4.46 0.68
CA MET A 73 -8.69 3.36 0.79
C MET A 73 -9.87 3.71 1.70
N GLU A 74 -9.64 4.29 2.88
CA GLU A 74 -10.72 4.66 3.81
C GLU A 74 -11.70 5.66 3.18
N LYS A 75 -11.18 6.60 2.39
CA LYS A 75 -12.02 7.54 1.62
C LYS A 75 -12.81 6.83 0.52
N LEU A 76 -12.22 5.82 -0.11
CA LEU A 76 -12.85 5.06 -1.19
C LEU A 76 -13.96 4.14 -0.65
N ASP A 77 -13.68 3.41 0.44
CA ASP A 77 -14.63 2.53 1.14
C ASP A 77 -15.76 3.32 1.82
N GLY A 78 -15.49 4.55 2.29
CA GLY A 78 -16.50 5.43 2.88
C GLY A 78 -17.49 6.03 1.88
N MET A 79 -17.25 5.85 0.58
CA MET A 79 -18.07 6.38 -0.53
C MET A 79 -18.73 5.28 -1.36
N SER A 80 -18.42 4.00 -1.09
CA SER A 80 -19.01 2.82 -1.73
C SER A 80 -20.34 2.37 -1.11
#